data_AF-A0A964IGL1-F1
#
_entry.id   AF-A0A964IGL1-F1
#
_cell.length_a   1.000
_cell.length_b   1.000
_cell.length_c   1.000
_cell.angle_alpha   90.00
_cell.angle_beta   90.00
_cell.angle_gamma   90.00
#
_symmetry.space_group_name_H-M   'P 1'
#
loop_
_entity.id
_entity.type
_entity.pdbx_description
1 polymer ?
#
loop_
_entity_poly.entity_id
_entity_poly.type
_entity_poly.pdbx_seq_one_letter_code
_entity_poly.pdbx_strand_id
1 'polypeptide(L)'
;MLLRRSFLALAMLALSAASQPDLAAQGSVITVPLTYHAPGTGPKPNFSPKGTQVTLAEVSAGQALPAGAIRPAKLGRLQVGPNRDSWVPVLATASAAHPADLNQLFVDRNRNGNFGDDGPAAVAVPTQNVKTKAWWSSFNAIELRVRFPEPQRTEPYFVNFWVVREDAAPAPDVIRYSRGSWRSGTVTVNGVPALVAAMDGNNDALYGPGDSWSVIPAAAKDAATAVLSIKEALDTSRLMFLERKGAKDIVLEFKSFKKDGSAIEFTVVDRPVTKAEDRLPDDMLADERPRPRTKAAFAWSHDFDSAVKVARASGKRVLIDFETTWCGPCKTMDEWIWNDAEVAAALTAGYVGLKLDGDIEKAHVKRFGVTGYPTMVVFDPATDTIVKKVSGYQSSGQVLTFIK
;
A
#
# COMPACT_ATOMS: atom_id res chain seq x y z
N MET A 1 -70.59 13.79 -37.78
CA MET A 1 -70.01 13.43 -36.47
C MET A 1 -68.60 14.04 -36.41
N LEU A 2 -68.51 15.32 -35.99
CA LEU A 2 -67.26 16.08 -35.91
C LEU A 2 -66.59 15.83 -34.55
N LEU A 3 -65.35 15.35 -34.54
CA LEU A 3 -64.53 15.27 -33.32
C LEU A 3 -63.71 16.56 -33.14
N ARG A 4 -64.02 17.32 -32.09
CA ARG A 4 -63.22 18.47 -31.62
C ARG A 4 -61.92 17.98 -30.98
N ARG A 5 -60.80 18.57 -31.38
CA ARG A 5 -59.49 18.44 -30.70
C ARG A 5 -59.41 19.46 -29.56
N SER A 6 -59.18 19.01 -28.34
CA SER A 6 -58.80 19.86 -27.20
C SER A 6 -57.30 19.70 -26.94
N PHE A 7 -56.54 20.78 -27.08
CA PHE A 7 -55.15 20.87 -26.63
C PHE A 7 -55.15 21.29 -25.16
N LEU A 8 -54.55 20.48 -24.29
CA LEU A 8 -54.22 20.86 -22.91
C LEU A 8 -52.74 21.26 -22.87
N ALA A 9 -52.46 22.51 -22.53
CA ALA A 9 -51.10 23.03 -22.35
C ALA A 9 -50.53 22.55 -21.01
N LEU A 10 -49.35 21.92 -21.05
CA LEU A 10 -48.61 21.50 -19.86
C LEU A 10 -47.64 22.62 -19.48
N ALA A 11 -47.91 23.30 -18.36
CA ALA A 11 -47.01 24.29 -17.78
C ALA A 11 -45.84 23.58 -17.09
N MET A 12 -44.61 23.78 -17.59
CA MET A 12 -43.38 23.38 -16.89
C MET A 12 -43.10 24.38 -15.76
N LEU A 13 -43.22 23.94 -14.51
CA LEU A 13 -42.60 24.63 -13.37
C LEU A 13 -41.08 24.40 -13.43
N ALA A 14 -40.32 25.46 -13.61
CA ALA A 14 -38.88 25.46 -13.42
C ALA A 14 -38.57 25.32 -11.91
N LEU A 15 -37.95 24.20 -11.50
CA LEU A 15 -37.32 24.08 -10.19
C LEU A 15 -36.04 24.94 -10.19
N SER A 16 -36.03 26.01 -9.39
CA SER A 16 -34.82 26.77 -9.09
C SER A 16 -33.85 25.89 -8.31
N ALA A 17 -32.65 25.67 -8.85
CA ALA A 17 -31.55 25.08 -8.11
C ALA A 17 -31.14 26.03 -6.99
N ALA A 18 -31.42 25.66 -5.74
CA ALA A 18 -30.90 26.35 -4.57
C ALA A 18 -29.37 26.14 -4.52
N SER A 19 -28.60 27.23 -4.64
CA SER A 19 -27.17 27.23 -4.41
C SER A 19 -26.89 26.88 -2.94
N GLN A 20 -26.05 25.87 -2.70
CA GLN A 20 -25.58 25.54 -1.35
C GLN A 20 -24.80 26.73 -0.77
N PRO A 21 -24.95 27.06 0.53
CA PRO A 21 -24.24 28.17 1.15
C PRO A 21 -22.73 27.91 1.18
N ASP A 22 -21.97 28.97 0.88
CA ASP A 22 -20.50 29.01 0.88
C ASP A 22 -20.01 28.83 2.34
N LEU A 23 -19.68 27.59 2.68
CA LEU A 23 -19.12 27.23 3.97
C LEU A 23 -17.62 27.54 3.96
N ALA A 24 -17.23 28.69 4.51
CA ALA A 24 -16.17 28.79 5.53
C ALA A 24 -15.66 30.22 5.73
N ALA A 25 -16.10 30.85 6.82
CA ALA A 25 -15.21 31.76 7.53
C ALA A 25 -14.02 30.94 8.09
N GLN A 26 -12.86 31.58 8.23
CA GLN A 26 -11.64 30.96 8.80
C GLN A 26 -11.96 30.28 10.15
N GLY A 27 -11.51 29.02 10.32
CA GLY A 27 -11.76 28.25 11.53
C GLY A 27 -13.08 27.48 11.59
N SER A 28 -14.01 27.64 10.64
CA SER A 28 -15.20 26.80 10.55
C SER A 28 -14.84 25.38 10.11
N VAL A 29 -15.35 24.39 10.86
CA VAL A 29 -15.21 22.97 10.51
C VAL A 29 -16.07 22.69 9.28
N ILE A 30 -15.44 22.14 8.24
CA ILE A 30 -16.08 21.66 7.03
C ILE A 30 -16.23 20.15 7.16
N THR A 31 -17.46 19.66 7.17
CA THR A 31 -17.77 18.22 7.21
C THR A 31 -18.15 17.76 5.80
N VAL A 32 -17.40 16.80 5.26
CA VAL A 32 -17.65 16.23 3.93
C VAL A 32 -18.18 14.81 4.08
N PRO A 33 -19.42 14.51 3.63
CA PRO A 33 -19.91 13.14 3.59
C PRO A 33 -19.15 12.34 2.53
N LEU A 34 -18.77 11.12 2.88
CA LEU A 34 -17.98 10.22 2.03
C LEU A 34 -18.78 8.95 1.69
N THR A 35 -18.87 8.69 0.39
CA THR A 35 -19.51 7.50 -0.18
C THR A 35 -18.53 6.35 -0.26
N TYR A 36 -19.00 5.13 0.00
CA TYR A 36 -18.23 3.90 -0.17
C TYR A 36 -18.06 3.53 -1.65
N HIS A 37 -16.87 3.08 -2.01
CA HIS A 37 -16.57 2.52 -3.33
C HIS A 37 -15.98 1.12 -3.20
N ALA A 38 -16.65 0.16 -3.84
CA ALA A 38 -16.13 -1.18 -4.04
C ALA A 38 -15.11 -1.20 -5.20
N PRO A 39 -14.17 -2.17 -5.21
CA PRO A 39 -13.34 -2.42 -6.39
C PRO A 39 -14.22 -2.63 -7.63
N GLY A 40 -13.91 -1.95 -8.73
CA GLY A 40 -14.71 -2.01 -9.95
C GLY A 40 -14.05 -1.32 -11.14
N THR A 41 -14.86 -1.02 -12.16
CA THR A 41 -14.45 -0.29 -13.36
C THR A 41 -14.46 1.22 -13.11
N GLY A 42 -13.33 1.89 -13.32
CA GLY A 42 -13.19 3.34 -13.15
C GLY A 42 -11.88 3.73 -12.47
N PRO A 43 -11.69 5.03 -12.14
CA PRO A 43 -10.58 5.47 -11.32
C PRO A 43 -10.59 4.71 -9.98
N LYS A 44 -9.46 4.10 -9.67
CA LYS A 44 -9.23 3.38 -8.41
C LYS A 44 -7.95 3.90 -7.79
N PRO A 45 -7.79 3.73 -6.47
CA PRO A 45 -6.53 4.02 -5.84
C PRO A 45 -5.36 3.30 -6.50
N ASN A 46 -4.29 4.03 -6.78
CA ASN A 46 -3.04 3.46 -7.28
C ASN A 46 -2.06 3.10 -6.16
N PHE A 47 -2.56 3.06 -4.92
CA PHE A 47 -1.84 2.60 -3.75
C PHE A 47 -2.75 1.77 -2.85
N SER A 48 -2.10 0.85 -2.17
CA SER A 48 -2.70 -0.06 -1.23
C SER A 48 -1.82 -0.07 0.01
N PRO A 49 -2.40 -0.09 1.21
CA PRO A 49 -1.61 -0.26 2.42
C PRO A 49 -0.84 -1.59 2.37
N LYS A 50 0.26 -1.67 3.12
CA LYS A 50 1.05 -2.90 3.23
C LYS A 50 0.13 -4.06 3.63
N GLY A 51 0.39 -5.25 3.07
CA GLY A 51 -0.40 -6.43 3.38
C GLY A 51 -0.33 -6.80 4.86
N THR A 52 -1.47 -6.74 5.54
CA THR A 52 -1.59 -7.17 6.94
C THR A 52 -1.46 -8.69 6.99
N GLN A 53 -0.58 -9.19 7.85
CA GLN A 53 -0.35 -10.62 8.03
C GLN A 53 -1.35 -11.18 9.04
N VAL A 54 -2.02 -12.26 8.66
CA VAL A 54 -2.89 -13.05 9.51
C VAL A 54 -2.20 -14.39 9.75
N THR A 55 -1.88 -14.65 11.01
CA THR A 55 -1.33 -15.95 11.41
C THR A 55 -2.40 -17.03 11.25
N LEU A 56 -2.00 -18.17 10.70
CA LEU A 56 -2.82 -19.34 10.48
C LEU A 56 -2.36 -20.47 11.40
N ALA A 57 -3.30 -21.17 12.00
CA ALA A 57 -3.05 -22.37 12.80
C ALA A 57 -3.64 -23.61 12.12
N GLU A 58 -2.97 -24.76 12.22
CA GLU A 58 -3.47 -26.01 11.67
C GLU A 58 -4.86 -26.37 12.23
N VAL A 59 -5.76 -26.80 11.35
CA VAL A 59 -7.04 -27.39 11.74
C VAL A 59 -6.80 -28.82 12.21
N SER A 60 -7.35 -29.20 13.37
CA SER A 60 -7.20 -30.56 13.93
C SER A 60 -7.56 -31.65 12.92
N ALA A 61 -6.79 -32.75 12.86
CA ALA A 61 -6.93 -33.80 11.87
C ALA A 61 -8.35 -34.42 11.78
N GLY A 62 -9.03 -34.55 12.92
CA GLY A 62 -10.40 -35.10 13.01
C GLY A 62 -11.52 -34.09 12.77
N GLN A 63 -11.23 -32.79 12.63
CA GLN A 63 -12.26 -31.79 12.36
C GLN A 63 -12.72 -31.89 10.90
N ALA A 64 -14.04 -31.92 10.69
CA ALA A 64 -14.64 -31.91 9.37
C ALA A 64 -14.32 -30.60 8.63
N LEU A 65 -14.07 -30.72 7.31
CA LEU A 65 -13.83 -29.58 6.43
C LEU A 65 -15.06 -29.32 5.54
N PRO A 66 -15.28 -28.08 5.08
CA PRO A 66 -16.32 -27.80 4.10
C PRO A 66 -16.17 -28.60 2.82
N ALA A 67 -17.25 -28.73 2.05
CA ALA A 67 -17.25 -29.50 0.81
C ALA A 67 -16.17 -28.99 -0.17
N GLY A 68 -15.40 -29.92 -0.75
CA GLY A 68 -14.33 -29.62 -1.71
C GLY A 68 -13.01 -29.16 -1.10
N ALA A 69 -12.94 -28.96 0.22
CA ALA A 69 -11.71 -28.64 0.93
C ALA A 69 -10.94 -29.91 1.32
N ILE A 70 -9.61 -29.86 1.17
CA ILE A 70 -8.70 -30.89 1.66
C ILE A 70 -7.60 -30.26 2.53
N ARG A 71 -6.78 -31.12 3.15
CA ARG A 71 -5.61 -30.68 3.91
C ARG A 71 -4.42 -30.44 2.98
N PRO A 72 -3.53 -29.48 3.27
CA PRO A 72 -3.46 -28.65 4.48
C PRO A 72 -4.65 -27.70 4.62
N ALA A 73 -5.12 -27.52 5.86
CA ALA A 73 -6.27 -26.69 6.20
C ALA A 73 -5.91 -25.90 7.45
N LYS A 74 -5.95 -24.57 7.35
CA LYS A 74 -5.49 -23.68 8.42
C LYS A 74 -6.48 -22.56 8.70
N LEU A 75 -6.66 -22.25 9.99
CA LEU A 75 -7.60 -21.27 10.51
C LEU A 75 -6.86 -19.98 10.90
N GLY A 76 -7.39 -18.84 10.47
CA GLY A 76 -6.93 -17.51 10.88
C GLY A 76 -8.08 -16.66 11.39
N ARG A 77 -7.74 -15.54 12.03
CA ARG A 77 -8.70 -14.50 12.42
C ARG A 77 -8.10 -13.14 12.10
N LEU A 78 -8.85 -12.30 11.40
CA LEU A 78 -8.47 -10.92 11.11
C LEU A 78 -9.40 -9.98 11.86
N GLN A 79 -8.85 -8.88 12.37
CA GLN A 79 -9.59 -7.85 13.10
C GLN A 79 -9.93 -6.70 12.15
N VAL A 80 -11.21 -6.58 11.81
CA VAL A 80 -11.74 -5.55 10.89
C VAL A 80 -13.01 -4.98 11.50
N GLY A 81 -12.93 -3.76 12.05
CA GLY A 81 -13.99 -3.05 12.74
C GLY A 81 -13.71 -2.68 14.21
N PRO A 82 -14.69 -2.08 14.90
CA PRO A 82 -14.49 -1.38 16.17
C PRO A 82 -14.63 -2.22 17.46
N ASN A 83 -15.06 -3.48 17.41
CA ASN A 83 -15.52 -4.22 18.58
C ASN A 83 -15.17 -5.73 18.54
N ARG A 84 -15.69 -6.53 19.47
CA ARG A 84 -15.43 -7.98 19.51
C ARG A 84 -15.90 -8.72 18.25
N ASP A 85 -16.99 -8.26 17.63
CA ASP A 85 -17.47 -8.77 16.34
C ASP A 85 -16.53 -8.38 15.18
N SER A 86 -15.42 -7.71 15.43
CA SER A 86 -14.46 -7.35 14.38
C SER A 86 -13.54 -8.51 14.01
N TRP A 87 -13.47 -9.55 14.84
CA TRP A 87 -12.72 -10.76 14.53
C TRP A 87 -13.49 -11.64 13.54
N VAL A 88 -13.08 -11.62 12.27
CA VAL A 88 -13.63 -12.45 11.21
C VAL A 88 -12.78 -13.72 11.09
N PRO A 89 -13.35 -14.92 11.35
CA PRO A 89 -12.63 -16.17 11.12
C PRO A 89 -12.50 -16.45 9.61
N VAL A 90 -11.34 -16.97 9.23
CA VAL A 90 -11.07 -17.43 7.86
C VAL A 90 -10.45 -18.81 7.89
N LEU A 91 -10.85 -19.66 6.95
CA LEU A 91 -10.29 -20.99 6.76
C LEU A 91 -9.68 -21.04 5.37
N ALA A 92 -8.36 -21.24 5.32
CA ALA A 92 -7.60 -21.43 4.09
C ALA A 92 -7.29 -22.92 3.92
N THR A 93 -7.64 -23.51 2.79
CA THR A 93 -7.45 -24.95 2.54
C THR A 93 -6.83 -25.20 1.18
N ALA A 94 -6.24 -26.36 1.01
CA ALA A 94 -5.91 -26.90 -0.30
C ALA A 94 -7.13 -27.53 -0.97
N SER A 95 -7.06 -27.66 -2.29
CA SER A 95 -8.01 -28.42 -3.09
C SER A 95 -7.33 -29.65 -3.71
N ALA A 96 -8.12 -30.63 -4.17
CA ALA A 96 -7.58 -31.83 -4.82
C ALA A 96 -6.71 -31.53 -6.06
N ALA A 97 -6.98 -30.43 -6.77
CA ALA A 97 -6.19 -29.99 -7.91
C ALA A 97 -4.84 -29.36 -7.50
N HIS A 98 -4.76 -28.79 -6.30
CA HIS A 98 -3.58 -28.10 -5.78
C HIS A 98 -3.29 -28.51 -4.33
N PRO A 99 -2.88 -29.76 -4.08
CA PRO A 99 -2.80 -30.32 -2.72
C PRO A 99 -1.69 -29.71 -1.85
N ALA A 100 -0.77 -28.94 -2.42
CA ALA A 100 0.30 -28.26 -1.69
C ALA A 100 -0.04 -26.80 -1.34
N ASP A 101 -1.02 -26.19 -2.01
CA ASP A 101 -1.27 -24.76 -1.96
C ASP A 101 -2.57 -24.45 -1.23
N LEU A 102 -2.55 -23.46 -0.33
CA LEU A 102 -3.79 -22.93 0.26
C LEU A 102 -4.51 -22.08 -0.79
N ASN A 103 -5.27 -22.75 -1.66
CA ASN A 103 -5.90 -22.17 -2.84
C ASN A 103 -7.43 -22.06 -2.73
N GLN A 104 -8.00 -22.40 -1.59
CA GLN A 104 -9.40 -22.14 -1.25
C GLN A 104 -9.46 -21.28 0.01
N LEU A 105 -10.33 -20.27 0.02
CA LEU A 105 -10.54 -19.37 1.15
C LEU A 105 -12.02 -19.32 1.50
N PHE A 106 -12.35 -19.74 2.71
CA PHE A 106 -13.66 -19.59 3.32
C PHE A 106 -13.62 -18.45 4.33
N VAL A 107 -14.68 -17.65 4.34
CA VAL A 107 -14.86 -16.53 5.29
C VAL A 107 -16.10 -16.84 6.11
N ASP A 108 -15.94 -16.92 7.43
CA ASP A 108 -17.07 -17.07 8.35
C ASP A 108 -17.75 -15.71 8.54
N ARG A 109 -18.75 -15.42 7.70
CA ARG A 109 -19.37 -14.09 7.59
C ARG A 109 -20.32 -13.83 8.76
N ASN A 110 -21.00 -14.87 9.21
CA ASN A 110 -21.94 -14.78 10.33
C ASN A 110 -21.25 -14.91 11.71
N ARG A 111 -20.01 -15.41 11.76
CA ARG A 111 -19.13 -15.58 12.93
C ARG A 111 -19.59 -16.68 13.89
N ASN A 112 -20.20 -17.74 13.38
CA ASN A 112 -20.70 -18.87 14.17
C ASN A 112 -19.72 -20.06 14.23
N GLY A 113 -18.59 -20.00 13.51
CA GLY A 113 -17.58 -21.06 13.41
C GLY A 113 -17.86 -22.12 12.33
N ASN A 114 -18.97 -22.00 11.59
CA ASN A 114 -19.40 -22.93 10.55
C ASN A 114 -19.19 -22.36 9.14
N PHE A 115 -17.98 -22.53 8.61
CA PHE A 115 -17.64 -22.09 7.25
C PHE A 115 -18.49 -22.68 6.12
N GLY A 116 -19.24 -23.76 6.38
CA GLY A 116 -20.05 -24.44 5.37
C GLY A 116 -21.36 -23.73 5.05
N ASP A 117 -21.82 -22.79 5.89
CA ASP A 117 -23.10 -22.08 5.71
C ASP A 117 -22.96 -20.66 5.13
N ASP A 118 -21.73 -20.16 4.98
CA ASP A 118 -21.44 -18.81 4.46
C ASP A 118 -21.27 -18.77 2.93
N GLY A 119 -21.52 -19.87 2.23
CA GLY A 119 -21.38 -19.99 0.77
C GLY A 119 -20.08 -20.69 0.35
N PRO A 120 -19.82 -20.78 -0.98
CA PRO A 120 -18.63 -21.47 -1.48
C PRO A 120 -17.34 -20.73 -1.14
N ALA A 121 -16.22 -21.46 -1.10
CA ALA A 121 -14.90 -20.86 -1.03
C ALA A 121 -14.64 -19.93 -2.22
N ALA A 122 -13.90 -18.85 -1.97
CA ALA A 122 -13.14 -18.21 -3.03
C ALA A 122 -12.01 -19.15 -3.45
N VAL A 123 -11.82 -19.34 -4.75
CA VAL A 123 -10.83 -20.27 -5.30
C VAL A 123 -9.77 -19.48 -6.06
N ALA A 124 -8.51 -19.77 -5.74
CA ALA A 124 -7.35 -19.29 -6.47
C ALA A 124 -6.81 -20.40 -7.37
N VAL A 125 -6.26 -20.02 -8.52
CA VAL A 125 -5.39 -20.86 -9.32
C VAL A 125 -3.95 -20.49 -8.96
N PRO A 126 -3.20 -21.36 -8.24
CA PRO A 126 -1.83 -21.07 -7.87
C PRO A 126 -0.96 -20.79 -9.10
N THR A 127 -0.13 -19.75 -9.00
CA THR A 127 0.83 -19.38 -10.06
C THR A 127 2.23 -19.33 -9.48
N GLN A 128 3.21 -19.85 -10.22
CA GLN A 128 4.59 -19.85 -9.78
C GLN A 128 5.32 -18.60 -10.28
N ASN A 129 6.00 -17.90 -9.39
CA ASN A 129 6.92 -16.85 -9.75
C ASN A 129 8.16 -17.47 -10.44
N VAL A 130 8.44 -17.07 -11.67
CA VAL A 130 9.55 -17.64 -12.47
C VAL A 130 10.91 -17.48 -11.80
N LYS A 131 11.12 -16.36 -11.10
CA LYS A 131 12.38 -15.98 -10.46
C LYS A 131 12.56 -16.67 -9.11
N THR A 132 11.59 -16.50 -8.21
CA THR A 132 11.70 -16.97 -6.82
C THR A 132 11.23 -18.41 -6.64
N LYS A 133 10.57 -18.98 -7.66
CA LYS A 133 9.88 -20.28 -7.62
C LYS A 133 8.75 -20.37 -6.59
N ALA A 134 8.44 -19.28 -5.90
CA ALA A 134 7.34 -19.24 -4.94
C ALA A 134 5.98 -19.30 -5.65
N TRP A 135 5.05 -20.04 -5.05
CA TRP A 135 3.67 -20.20 -5.51
C TRP A 135 2.75 -19.19 -4.84
N TRP A 136 1.96 -18.49 -5.64
CA TRP A 136 1.01 -17.47 -5.24
C TRP A 136 -0.41 -17.94 -5.44
N SER A 137 -1.21 -17.92 -4.37
CA SER A 137 -2.66 -18.07 -4.42
C SER A 137 -3.31 -16.73 -4.04
N SER A 138 -4.02 -16.10 -4.97
CA SER A 138 -4.63 -14.77 -4.77
C SER A 138 -6.16 -14.85 -4.83
N PHE A 139 -6.82 -14.24 -3.86
CA PHE A 139 -8.28 -14.17 -3.74
C PHE A 139 -8.70 -12.70 -3.78
N ASN A 140 -9.35 -12.26 -4.84
CA ASN A 140 -9.68 -10.85 -5.06
C ASN A 140 -11.13 -10.54 -4.71
N ALA A 141 -11.40 -9.28 -4.35
CA ALA A 141 -12.75 -8.76 -4.09
C ALA A 141 -13.53 -9.60 -3.05
N ILE A 142 -12.87 -9.99 -1.97
CA ILE A 142 -13.51 -10.70 -0.86
C ILE A 142 -14.24 -9.68 0.02
N GLU A 143 -15.57 -9.79 0.09
CA GLU A 143 -16.40 -8.96 0.96
C GLU A 143 -16.31 -9.44 2.41
N LEU A 144 -15.86 -8.56 3.30
CA LEU A 144 -16.03 -8.67 4.75
C LEU A 144 -17.16 -7.73 5.19
N ARG A 145 -17.94 -8.13 6.20
CA ARG A 145 -19.02 -7.29 6.75
C ARG A 145 -18.62 -6.70 8.09
N VAL A 146 -18.45 -5.39 8.11
CA VAL A 146 -18.03 -4.62 9.29
C VAL A 146 -19.26 -4.07 9.99
N ARG A 147 -19.41 -4.40 11.27
CA ARG A 147 -20.56 -3.99 12.10
C ARG A 147 -20.14 -2.82 12.98
N PHE A 148 -20.72 -1.65 12.74
CA PHE A 148 -20.55 -0.48 13.59
C PHE A 148 -21.71 -0.39 14.57
N PRO A 149 -21.45 -0.21 15.88
CA PRO A 149 -22.51 -0.15 16.89
C PRO A 149 -23.23 1.20 16.94
N GLU A 150 -22.57 2.29 16.52
CA GLU A 150 -23.12 3.64 16.62
C GLU A 150 -22.67 4.54 15.44
N PRO A 151 -23.60 4.96 14.55
CA PRO A 151 -24.96 4.39 14.42
C PRO A 151 -24.88 2.89 14.06
N GLN A 152 -25.89 2.11 14.44
CA GLN A 152 -25.92 0.69 14.11
C GLN A 152 -26.02 0.51 12.59
N ARG A 153 -24.92 0.10 11.96
CA ARG A 153 -24.84 -0.14 10.50
C ARG A 153 -23.89 -1.29 10.21
N THR A 154 -24.15 -1.98 9.10
CA THR A 154 -23.22 -2.96 8.55
C THR A 154 -22.76 -2.48 7.19
N GLU A 155 -21.45 -2.36 7.03
CA GLU A 155 -20.84 -1.91 5.78
C GLU A 155 -20.06 -3.04 5.11
N PRO A 156 -20.05 -3.11 3.78
CA PRO A 156 -19.10 -3.95 3.07
C PRO A 156 -17.69 -3.39 3.25
N TYR A 157 -16.71 -4.29 3.27
CA TYR A 157 -15.30 -3.97 3.26
C TYR A 157 -14.57 -4.98 2.37
N PHE A 158 -14.22 -4.55 1.17
CA PHE A 158 -13.61 -5.42 0.17
C PHE A 158 -12.10 -5.49 0.38
N VAL A 159 -11.57 -6.70 0.45
CA VAL A 159 -10.14 -6.98 0.57
C VAL A 159 -9.67 -7.96 -0.49
N ASN A 160 -8.37 -7.95 -0.77
CA ASN A 160 -7.72 -8.99 -1.54
C ASN A 160 -6.79 -9.76 -0.62
N PHE A 161 -6.91 -11.09 -0.61
CA PHE A 161 -6.02 -11.97 0.12
C PHE A 161 -4.98 -12.60 -0.79
N TRP A 162 -3.82 -12.94 -0.24
CA TRP A 162 -2.86 -13.80 -0.93
C TRP A 162 -2.06 -14.66 0.04
N VAL A 163 -1.71 -15.86 -0.44
CA VAL A 163 -0.82 -16.81 0.21
C VAL A 163 0.39 -17.00 -0.69
N VAL A 164 1.59 -16.97 -0.09
CA VAL A 164 2.85 -17.23 -0.79
C VAL A 164 3.52 -18.42 -0.14
N ARG A 165 3.69 -19.50 -0.91
CA ARG A 165 4.40 -20.71 -0.49
C ARG A 165 5.71 -20.80 -1.24
N GLU A 166 6.83 -20.97 -0.55
CA GLU A 166 8.10 -21.27 -1.21
C GLU A 166 8.04 -22.65 -1.89
N ASP A 167 8.76 -22.85 -3.00
CA ASP A 167 8.50 -23.96 -3.94
C ASP A 167 8.35 -25.34 -3.30
N ALA A 168 9.39 -25.80 -2.60
CA ALA A 168 9.42 -27.08 -1.91
C ALA A 168 9.01 -26.98 -0.42
N ALA A 169 8.52 -25.81 0.02
CA ALA A 169 8.13 -25.60 1.41
C ALA A 169 6.69 -26.10 1.67
N PRO A 170 6.39 -26.47 2.93
CA PRO A 170 5.02 -26.75 3.35
C PRO A 170 4.12 -25.52 3.18
N ALA A 171 2.80 -25.74 3.22
CA ALA A 171 1.83 -24.65 3.24
C ALA A 171 2.15 -23.65 4.38
N PRO A 172 2.17 -22.33 4.10
CA PRO A 172 2.62 -21.33 5.03
C PRO A 172 1.61 -21.12 6.18
N ASP A 173 2.11 -20.65 7.32
CA ASP A 173 1.31 -20.27 8.50
C ASP A 173 0.83 -18.81 8.46
N VAL A 174 0.85 -18.19 7.28
CA VAL A 174 0.45 -16.79 7.09
C VAL A 174 -0.34 -16.63 5.81
N ILE A 175 -1.49 -15.98 5.92
CA ILE A 175 -2.19 -15.34 4.80
C ILE A 175 -2.07 -13.83 4.95
N ARG A 176 -1.99 -13.11 3.84
CA ARG A 176 -1.95 -11.65 3.84
C ARG A 176 -3.23 -11.11 3.24
N TYR A 177 -3.63 -9.91 3.67
CA TYR A 177 -4.70 -9.19 3.01
C TYR A 177 -4.40 -7.70 2.92
N SER A 178 -5.02 -7.05 1.94
CA SER A 178 -5.04 -5.60 1.87
C SER A 178 -6.36 -5.11 1.31
N ARG A 179 -6.79 -3.95 1.80
CA ARG A 179 -8.02 -3.27 1.43
C ARG A 179 -8.06 -2.91 -0.04
N GLY A 180 -9.16 -3.26 -0.69
CA GLY A 180 -9.49 -2.93 -2.08
C GLY A 180 -10.49 -1.79 -2.24
N SER A 181 -11.34 -1.54 -1.24
CA SER A 181 -12.35 -0.46 -1.25
C SER A 181 -11.78 0.91 -0.88
N TRP A 182 -12.52 2.00 -1.10
CA TRP A 182 -12.15 3.34 -0.63
C TRP A 182 -13.38 4.19 -0.38
N ARG A 183 -13.19 5.42 0.12
CA ARG A 183 -14.28 6.37 0.30
C ARG A 183 -13.98 7.70 -0.39
N SER A 184 -14.99 8.32 -0.99
CA SER A 184 -14.83 9.63 -1.64
C SER A 184 -16.08 10.49 -1.57
N GLY A 185 -15.91 11.81 -1.69
CA GLY A 185 -16.99 12.79 -1.64
C GLY A 185 -16.61 14.05 -2.39
N THR A 186 -17.52 15.01 -2.37
CA THR A 186 -17.35 16.32 -3.02
C THR A 186 -17.67 17.44 -2.06
N VAL A 187 -16.99 18.57 -2.20
CA VAL A 187 -17.18 19.75 -1.35
C VAL A 187 -16.88 21.01 -2.15
N THR A 188 -17.48 22.13 -1.78
CA THR A 188 -17.05 23.45 -2.25
C THR A 188 -16.44 24.20 -1.08
N VAL A 189 -15.20 24.67 -1.23
CA VAL A 189 -14.49 25.43 -0.19
C VAL A 189 -14.12 26.80 -0.76
N ASN A 190 -14.68 27.87 -0.17
CA ASN A 190 -14.47 29.26 -0.62
C ASN A 190 -14.64 29.41 -2.14
N GLY A 191 -15.77 28.91 -2.65
CA GLY A 191 -16.09 28.92 -4.09
C GLY A 191 -15.31 27.94 -4.98
N VAL A 192 -14.45 27.07 -4.43
CA VAL A 192 -13.70 26.06 -5.20
C VAL A 192 -14.34 24.67 -5.03
N PRO A 193 -14.98 24.11 -6.07
CA PRO A 193 -15.43 22.73 -6.06
C PRO A 193 -14.23 21.77 -6.01
N ALA A 194 -14.31 20.75 -5.18
CA ALA A 194 -13.23 19.82 -4.91
C ALA A 194 -13.74 18.37 -4.74
N LEU A 195 -12.89 17.43 -5.12
CA LEU A 195 -13.02 16.01 -4.81
C LEU A 195 -12.22 15.71 -3.55
N VAL A 196 -12.78 14.89 -2.66
CA VAL A 196 -12.12 14.43 -1.44
C VAL A 196 -12.10 12.91 -1.45
N ALA A 197 -10.97 12.29 -1.09
CA ALA A 197 -10.91 10.85 -0.88
C ALA A 197 -10.28 10.51 0.47
N ALA A 198 -10.71 9.38 1.03
CA ALA A 198 -10.23 8.84 2.29
C ALA A 198 -9.93 7.34 2.14
N MET A 199 -8.82 6.95 2.75
CA MET A 199 -8.17 5.68 2.50
C MET A 199 -7.74 5.07 3.81
N ASP A 200 -8.34 3.93 4.16
CA ASP A 200 -7.87 3.09 5.24
C ASP A 200 -6.44 2.63 4.92
N GLY A 201 -5.52 3.02 5.79
CA GLY A 201 -4.07 2.86 5.67
C GLY A 201 -3.50 1.67 6.45
N ASN A 202 -4.30 0.99 7.27
CA ASN A 202 -3.85 -0.04 8.21
C ASN A 202 -4.62 -1.37 8.10
N ASN A 203 -5.65 -1.42 7.24
CA ASN A 203 -6.52 -2.55 6.97
C ASN A 203 -7.45 -2.97 8.13
N ASP A 204 -7.88 -2.03 8.98
CA ASP A 204 -8.77 -2.31 10.12
C ASP A 204 -10.23 -1.87 9.90
N ALA A 205 -10.54 -1.26 8.75
CA ALA A 205 -11.84 -0.67 8.39
C ALA A 205 -12.35 0.45 9.32
N LEU A 206 -11.49 0.98 10.18
CA LEU A 206 -11.72 2.16 10.98
C LEU A 206 -11.00 3.34 10.34
N TYR A 207 -11.60 4.51 10.47
CA TYR A 207 -10.99 5.75 9.98
C TYR A 207 -10.58 6.63 11.16
N GLY A 208 -9.34 7.09 11.13
CA GLY A 208 -8.70 7.89 12.18
C GLY A 208 -7.33 8.44 11.78
N PRO A 209 -6.48 8.79 12.75
CA PRO A 209 -5.21 9.47 12.46
C PRO A 209 -4.20 8.64 11.65
N GLY A 210 -4.29 7.31 11.67
CA GLY A 210 -3.41 6.41 10.93
C GLY A 210 -3.73 6.30 9.43
N ASP A 211 -4.78 6.97 8.97
CA ASP A 211 -5.29 6.87 7.61
C ASP A 211 -4.83 8.03 6.73
N SER A 212 -5.11 7.91 5.44
CA SER A 212 -4.74 8.93 4.47
C SER A 212 -5.96 9.57 3.83
N TRP A 213 -5.80 10.83 3.46
CA TRP A 213 -6.81 11.58 2.74
C TRP A 213 -6.16 12.47 1.69
N SER A 214 -6.98 12.94 0.76
CA SER A 214 -6.58 13.85 -0.29
C SER A 214 -7.75 14.77 -0.64
N VAL A 215 -7.41 15.90 -1.22
CA VAL A 215 -8.39 16.86 -1.74
C VAL A 215 -7.80 17.53 -2.97
N ILE A 216 -8.57 17.54 -4.07
CA ILE A 216 -8.12 18.05 -5.36
C ILE A 216 -9.22 18.94 -5.95
N PRO A 217 -8.90 20.11 -6.51
CA PRO A 217 -9.89 20.91 -7.25
C PRO A 217 -10.58 20.06 -8.32
N ALA A 218 -11.90 20.08 -8.39
CA ALA A 218 -12.65 19.26 -9.35
C ALA A 218 -12.32 19.64 -10.82
N ALA A 219 -11.87 20.87 -11.04
CA ALA A 219 -11.41 21.37 -12.35
C ALA A 219 -9.94 21.02 -12.67
N ALA A 220 -9.21 20.38 -11.75
CA ALA A 220 -7.83 19.96 -12.01
C ALA A 220 -7.79 18.89 -13.11
N LYS A 221 -6.68 18.87 -13.85
CA LYS A 221 -6.45 17.84 -14.87
C LYS A 221 -6.44 16.45 -14.20
N ASP A 222 -7.21 15.52 -14.75
CA ASP A 222 -7.33 14.14 -14.27
C ASP A 222 -7.76 14.04 -12.78
N ALA A 223 -8.54 15.00 -12.28
CA ALA A 223 -8.89 15.13 -10.85
C ALA A 223 -9.39 13.82 -10.21
N ALA A 224 -10.24 13.07 -10.89
CA ALA A 224 -10.80 11.81 -10.40
C ALA A 224 -9.73 10.72 -10.17
N THR A 225 -8.65 10.73 -10.94
CA THR A 225 -7.50 9.83 -10.75
C THR A 225 -6.49 10.43 -9.75
N ALA A 226 -6.26 11.74 -9.82
CA ALA A 226 -5.31 12.44 -8.97
C ALA A 226 -5.69 12.36 -7.48
N VAL A 227 -6.97 12.56 -7.15
CA VAL A 227 -7.48 12.44 -5.77
C VAL A 227 -7.30 11.03 -5.20
N LEU A 228 -7.23 9.99 -6.06
CA LEU A 228 -7.00 8.61 -5.64
C LEU A 228 -5.52 8.20 -5.75
N SER A 229 -4.61 9.16 -5.92
CA SER A 229 -3.19 8.85 -6.15
C SER A 229 -2.34 8.91 -4.88
N ILE A 230 -1.30 8.07 -4.81
CA ILE A 230 -0.31 8.09 -3.73
C ILE A 230 0.45 9.42 -3.62
N LYS A 231 0.45 10.22 -4.69
CA LYS A 231 1.13 11.53 -4.71
C LYS A 231 0.34 12.58 -3.95
N GLU A 232 -0.98 12.41 -3.88
CA GLU A 232 -1.89 13.40 -3.29
C GLU A 232 -2.49 12.93 -1.96
N ALA A 233 -2.61 11.61 -1.78
CA ALA A 233 -3.09 11.03 -0.53
C ALA A 233 -1.98 10.97 0.51
N LEU A 234 -2.16 11.69 1.62
CA LEU A 234 -1.17 11.79 2.68
C LEU A 234 -1.82 11.55 4.04
N ASP A 235 -0.97 11.34 5.04
CA ASP A 235 -1.39 11.12 6.41
C ASP A 235 -2.17 12.32 6.97
N THR A 236 -3.02 12.05 7.95
CA THR A 236 -3.89 13.07 8.56
C THR A 236 -3.15 14.22 9.25
N SER A 237 -1.83 14.13 9.48
CA SER A 237 -1.06 15.24 10.08
C SER A 237 -0.60 16.27 9.04
N ARG A 238 -0.66 15.94 7.74
CA ARG A 238 -0.23 16.83 6.65
C ARG A 238 -1.30 17.85 6.29
N LEU A 239 -0.83 19.03 5.89
CA LEU A 239 -1.66 20.04 5.26
C LEU A 239 -2.07 19.59 3.86
N MET A 240 -3.29 19.96 3.50
CA MET A 240 -3.83 19.81 2.15
C MET A 240 -4.05 21.17 1.50
N PHE A 241 -4.04 21.20 0.17
CA PHE A 241 -4.02 22.45 -0.59
C PHE A 241 -5.04 22.39 -1.73
N LEU A 242 -5.93 23.36 -1.78
CA LEU A 242 -6.78 23.61 -2.95
C LEU A 242 -6.20 24.77 -3.76
N GLU A 243 -5.62 24.43 -4.91
CA GLU A 243 -5.02 25.39 -5.82
C GLU A 243 -6.08 26.29 -6.46
N ARG A 244 -5.77 27.59 -6.56
CA ARG A 244 -6.64 28.60 -7.18
C ARG A 244 -5.91 29.38 -8.26
N LYS A 245 -6.51 29.48 -9.44
CA LYS A 245 -5.92 30.23 -10.55
C LYS A 245 -5.86 31.73 -10.19
N GLY A 246 -4.64 32.28 -10.15
CA GLY A 246 -4.41 33.71 -9.90
C GLY A 246 -4.66 34.16 -8.46
N ALA A 247 -4.76 33.23 -7.51
CA ALA A 247 -4.91 33.52 -6.09
C ALA A 247 -4.04 32.56 -5.25
N LYS A 248 -3.85 32.87 -3.97
CA LYS A 248 -3.18 31.95 -3.03
C LYS A 248 -3.99 30.66 -2.87
N ASP A 249 -3.31 29.54 -2.66
CA ASP A 249 -3.97 28.27 -2.34
C ASP A 249 -4.80 28.39 -1.06
N ILE A 250 -5.86 27.58 -0.98
CA ILE A 250 -6.60 27.40 0.29
C ILE A 250 -5.92 26.25 1.03
N VAL A 251 -5.40 26.54 2.23
CA VAL A 251 -4.75 25.55 3.07
C VAL A 251 -5.77 24.91 4.00
N LEU A 252 -5.77 23.58 4.04
CA LEU A 252 -6.72 22.76 4.78
C LEU A 252 -5.97 21.91 5.80
N GLU A 253 -6.47 21.92 7.03
CA GLU A 253 -5.93 21.14 8.15
C GLU A 253 -6.99 20.12 8.59
N PHE A 254 -6.60 18.85 8.64
CA PHE A 254 -7.46 17.75 9.10
C PHE A 254 -7.94 17.98 10.55
N LYS A 255 -9.15 17.52 10.86
CA LYS A 255 -9.71 17.52 12.21
C LYS A 255 -10.11 16.13 12.66
N SER A 256 -10.95 15.44 11.90
CA SER A 256 -11.44 14.13 12.31
C SER A 256 -11.94 13.29 11.14
N PHE A 257 -12.05 11.99 11.39
CA PHE A 257 -12.92 11.11 10.64
C PHE A 257 -14.05 10.63 11.54
N LYS A 258 -15.23 10.41 10.98
CA LYS A 258 -16.15 9.45 11.59
C LYS A 258 -15.50 8.07 11.56
N LYS A 259 -15.59 7.31 12.65
CA LYS A 259 -14.94 5.99 12.78
C LYS A 259 -15.31 5.01 11.66
N ASP A 260 -16.51 5.13 11.10
CA ASP A 260 -16.99 4.31 9.98
C ASP A 260 -16.57 4.82 8.59
N GLY A 261 -15.77 5.89 8.55
CA GLY A 261 -15.29 6.57 7.35
C GLY A 261 -16.35 7.37 6.61
N SER A 262 -17.59 7.46 7.11
CA SER A 262 -18.68 8.09 6.37
C SER A 262 -18.61 9.61 6.26
N ALA A 263 -17.73 10.25 7.02
CA ALA A 263 -17.43 11.66 6.86
C ALA A 263 -15.99 11.96 7.31
N ILE A 264 -15.44 13.02 6.72
CA ILE A 264 -14.19 13.65 7.12
C ILE A 264 -14.44 15.11 7.48
N GLU A 265 -13.71 15.60 8.47
CA GLU A 265 -13.74 16.97 8.92
C GLU A 265 -12.36 17.63 8.77
N PHE A 266 -12.34 18.83 8.22
CA PHE A 266 -11.14 19.67 8.12
C PHE A 266 -11.53 21.15 8.21
N THR A 267 -10.55 22.03 8.40
CA THR A 267 -10.76 23.49 8.48
C THR A 267 -9.86 24.22 7.49
N VAL A 268 -10.32 25.38 7.01
CA VAL A 268 -9.46 26.35 6.34
C VAL A 268 -8.58 27.05 7.38
N VAL A 269 -7.27 27.02 7.15
CA VAL A 269 -6.26 27.66 8.02
C VAL A 269 -5.47 28.71 7.25
N ASP A 270 -5.04 29.77 7.95
CA ASP A 270 -4.13 30.76 7.38
C ASP A 270 -2.69 30.35 7.72
N ARG A 271 -2.05 29.68 6.76
CA ARG A 271 -0.65 29.27 6.85
C ARG A 271 0.10 29.91 5.69
N PRO A 272 1.20 30.63 5.93
CA PRO A 272 2.01 31.22 4.87
C PRO A 272 2.94 30.18 4.23
N VAL A 273 2.38 29.07 3.74
CA VAL A 273 3.11 27.97 3.09
C VAL A 273 2.36 27.56 1.83
N THR A 274 3.10 27.35 0.75
CA THR A 274 2.57 26.80 -0.50
C THR A 274 2.60 25.28 -0.49
N LYS A 275 1.80 24.64 -1.37
CA LYS A 275 1.88 23.19 -1.57
C LYS A 275 3.31 22.75 -1.91
N ALA A 276 4.01 23.50 -2.76
CA ALA A 276 5.37 23.18 -3.15
C ALA A 276 6.33 23.18 -1.94
N GLU A 277 6.28 24.22 -1.10
CA GLU A 277 7.12 24.33 0.10
C GLU A 277 6.83 23.22 1.12
N ASP A 278 5.57 22.90 1.37
CA ASP A 278 5.17 21.80 2.28
C ASP A 278 5.62 20.42 1.78
N ARG A 279 5.78 20.27 0.47
CA ARG A 279 6.21 19.02 -0.19
C ARG A 279 7.72 18.97 -0.43
N LEU A 280 8.48 20.04 -0.21
CA LEU A 280 9.95 20.05 -0.38
C LEU A 280 10.64 18.93 0.39
N PRO A 281 10.29 18.63 1.67
CA PRO A 281 10.94 17.54 2.42
C PRO A 281 10.66 16.14 1.85
N ASP A 282 9.61 15.97 1.03
CA ASP A 282 9.27 14.69 0.42
C ASP A 282 10.19 14.37 -0.78
N ASP A 283 10.88 15.36 -1.35
CA ASP A 283 11.82 15.18 -2.45
C ASP A 283 13.20 14.71 -1.96
N MET A 284 13.29 13.41 -1.67
CA MET A 284 14.54 12.76 -1.24
C MET A 284 15.68 12.81 -2.28
N LEU A 285 15.41 13.30 -3.51
CA LEU A 285 16.38 13.35 -4.60
C LEU A 285 16.83 14.77 -4.95
N ALA A 286 16.37 15.79 -4.23
CA ALA A 286 16.73 17.18 -4.48
C ALA A 286 18.26 17.38 -4.52
N ASP A 287 18.97 16.82 -3.54
CA ASP A 287 20.42 16.91 -3.44
C ASP A 287 21.15 15.93 -4.38
N GLU A 288 20.49 14.88 -4.84
CA GLU A 288 21.07 13.89 -5.74
C GLU A 288 21.06 14.35 -7.20
N ARG A 289 20.01 15.08 -7.61
CA ARG A 289 19.83 15.57 -8.99
C ARG A 289 21.02 16.37 -9.56
N PRO A 290 21.63 17.32 -8.84
CA PRO A 290 22.76 18.09 -9.36
C PRO A 290 24.11 17.36 -9.32
N ARG A 291 24.21 16.19 -8.66
CA ARG A 291 25.49 15.49 -8.52
C ARG A 291 25.98 14.88 -9.85
N PRO A 292 27.28 14.96 -10.18
CA PRO A 292 27.81 14.41 -11.43
C PRO A 292 27.65 12.88 -11.53
N ARG A 293 27.30 12.38 -12.72
CA ARG A 293 27.20 10.95 -12.99
C ARG A 293 28.52 10.36 -13.47
N THR A 294 28.86 9.17 -13.00
CA THR A 294 30.02 8.43 -13.50
C THR A 294 29.81 8.02 -14.97
N LYS A 295 30.91 8.00 -15.75
CA LYS A 295 30.93 7.38 -17.08
C LYS A 295 31.28 5.88 -17.01
N ALA A 296 31.81 5.42 -15.88
CA ALA A 296 32.19 4.04 -15.63
C ALA A 296 31.45 3.54 -14.40
N ALA A 297 30.47 2.67 -14.60
CA ALA A 297 29.68 2.09 -13.52
C ALA A 297 30.54 1.19 -12.63
N PHE A 298 30.25 1.19 -11.33
CA PHE A 298 30.85 0.24 -10.40
C PHE A 298 30.40 -1.19 -10.73
N ALA A 299 31.34 -2.14 -10.74
CA ALA A 299 31.07 -3.51 -11.13
C ALA A 299 30.45 -4.31 -9.98
N TRP A 300 29.25 -4.84 -10.22
CA TRP A 300 28.53 -5.70 -9.28
C TRP A 300 28.63 -7.18 -9.70
N SER A 301 29.10 -8.03 -8.80
CA SER A 301 28.87 -9.47 -8.88
C SER A 301 27.47 -9.80 -8.38
N HIS A 302 26.93 -10.94 -8.82
CA HIS A 302 25.71 -11.55 -8.26
C HIS A 302 25.96 -12.92 -7.63
N ASP A 303 27.23 -13.32 -7.55
CA ASP A 303 27.68 -14.58 -6.95
C ASP A 303 28.56 -14.28 -5.73
N PHE A 304 28.13 -14.78 -4.57
CA PHE A 304 28.77 -14.51 -3.29
C PHE A 304 30.19 -15.07 -3.26
N ASP A 305 30.38 -16.32 -3.67
CA ASP A 305 31.66 -17.02 -3.59
C ASP A 305 32.71 -16.39 -4.52
N SER A 306 32.31 -16.03 -5.74
CA SER A 306 33.14 -15.29 -6.69
C SER A 306 33.54 -13.92 -6.15
N ALA A 307 32.60 -13.15 -5.59
CA ALA A 307 32.91 -11.85 -5.01
C ALA A 307 33.89 -11.96 -3.83
N VAL A 308 33.68 -12.94 -2.94
CA VAL A 308 34.59 -13.21 -1.83
C VAL A 308 35.97 -13.64 -2.31
N LYS A 309 36.06 -14.48 -3.34
CA LYS A 309 37.33 -14.90 -3.93
C LYS A 309 38.11 -13.70 -4.49
N VAL A 310 37.46 -12.82 -5.25
CA VAL A 310 38.08 -11.60 -5.79
C VAL A 310 38.50 -10.65 -4.68
N ALA A 311 37.67 -10.48 -3.65
CA ALA A 311 37.95 -9.62 -2.51
C ALA A 311 39.19 -10.09 -1.73
N ARG A 312 39.29 -11.40 -1.44
CA ARG A 312 40.48 -12.00 -0.81
C ARG A 312 41.74 -11.81 -1.66
N ALA A 313 41.65 -12.03 -2.98
CA ALA A 313 42.79 -11.89 -3.88
C ALA A 313 43.28 -10.44 -4.03
N SER A 314 42.37 -9.47 -3.92
CA SER A 314 42.68 -8.03 -4.03
C SER A 314 42.94 -7.34 -2.70
N GLY A 315 42.79 -8.04 -1.56
CA GLY A 315 42.91 -7.45 -0.23
C GLY A 315 41.80 -6.43 0.10
N LYS A 316 40.67 -6.48 -0.62
CA LYS A 316 39.54 -5.55 -0.47
C LYS A 316 38.42 -6.18 0.36
N ARG A 317 37.56 -5.34 0.92
CA ARG A 317 36.29 -5.76 1.53
C ARG A 317 35.20 -5.90 0.46
N VAL A 318 34.15 -6.65 0.79
CA VAL A 318 32.95 -6.77 -0.07
C VAL A 318 31.91 -5.75 0.39
N LEU A 319 31.44 -4.90 -0.51
CA LEU A 319 30.20 -4.15 -0.30
C LEU A 319 29.06 -4.99 -0.87
N ILE A 320 28.16 -5.44 0.00
CA ILE A 320 26.97 -6.20 -0.37
C ILE A 320 25.76 -5.27 -0.37
N ASP A 321 25.06 -5.17 -1.49
CA ASP A 321 23.73 -4.54 -1.62
C ASP A 321 22.66 -5.64 -1.71
N PHE A 322 21.86 -5.78 -0.64
CA PHE A 322 20.70 -6.65 -0.64
C PHE A 322 19.48 -5.89 -1.18
N GLU A 323 18.88 -6.41 -2.25
CA GLU A 323 17.75 -5.80 -2.95
C GLU A 323 16.63 -6.79 -3.26
N THR A 324 15.54 -6.31 -3.86
CA THR A 324 14.52 -7.13 -4.54
C THR A 324 13.97 -6.41 -5.77
N THR A 325 13.37 -7.15 -6.70
CA THR A 325 12.84 -6.57 -7.97
C THR A 325 11.68 -5.60 -7.79
N TRP A 326 10.94 -5.72 -6.68
CA TRP A 326 9.80 -4.88 -6.35
C TRP A 326 10.15 -3.71 -5.41
N CYS A 327 11.40 -3.66 -4.91
CA CYS A 327 11.86 -2.62 -4.01
C CYS A 327 12.04 -1.28 -4.74
N GLY A 328 11.10 -0.35 -4.52
CA GLY A 328 11.18 1.01 -5.05
C GLY A 328 12.46 1.75 -4.65
N PRO A 329 12.80 1.83 -3.34
CA PRO A 329 14.01 2.52 -2.90
C PRO A 329 15.31 1.91 -3.45
N CYS A 330 15.36 0.61 -3.70
CA CYS A 330 16.52 -0.06 -4.32
C CYS A 330 16.75 0.46 -5.75
N LYS A 331 15.67 0.55 -6.55
CA LYS A 331 15.73 1.13 -7.90
C LYS A 331 16.18 2.59 -7.88
N THR A 332 15.72 3.35 -6.88
CA THR A 332 16.17 4.73 -6.68
C THR A 332 17.67 4.79 -6.38
N MET A 333 18.19 3.91 -5.52
CA MET A 333 19.63 3.84 -5.26
C MET A 333 20.44 3.46 -6.51
N ASP A 334 19.94 2.52 -7.31
CA ASP A 334 20.56 2.11 -8.57
C ASP A 334 20.68 3.25 -9.58
N GLU A 335 19.62 4.04 -9.72
CA GLU A 335 19.58 5.14 -10.66
C GLU A 335 20.44 6.32 -10.17
N TRP A 336 20.29 6.71 -8.90
CA TRP A 336 20.78 7.99 -8.40
C TRP A 336 22.06 7.89 -7.56
N ILE A 337 22.33 6.76 -6.91
CA ILE A 337 23.38 6.70 -5.88
C ILE A 337 24.58 5.91 -6.37
N TRP A 338 24.37 4.72 -6.94
CA TRP A 338 25.48 3.91 -7.49
C TRP A 338 26.11 4.51 -8.74
N ASN A 339 25.39 5.40 -9.43
CA ASN A 339 25.89 6.15 -10.58
C ASN A 339 26.44 7.54 -10.23
N ASP A 340 26.42 7.94 -8.96
CA ASP A 340 27.13 9.15 -8.52
C ASP A 340 28.65 8.99 -8.74
N ALA A 341 29.29 10.00 -9.33
CA ALA A 341 30.70 9.92 -9.71
C ALA A 341 31.64 9.75 -8.51
N GLU A 342 31.33 10.39 -7.38
CA GLU A 342 32.16 10.31 -6.18
C GLU A 342 31.99 8.94 -5.48
N VAL A 343 30.73 8.48 -5.37
CA VAL A 343 30.41 7.14 -4.84
C VAL A 343 31.10 6.06 -5.68
N ALA A 344 30.91 6.06 -7.00
CA ALA A 344 31.48 5.04 -7.89
C ALA A 344 33.02 5.00 -7.82
N ALA A 345 33.68 6.16 -7.74
CA ALA A 345 35.12 6.25 -7.58
C ALA A 345 35.60 5.67 -6.23
N ALA A 346 34.93 6.03 -5.14
CA ALA A 346 35.25 5.53 -3.80
C ALA A 346 35.06 4.00 -3.70
N LEU A 347 33.97 3.48 -4.26
CA LEU A 347 33.70 2.04 -4.31
C LEU A 347 34.74 1.28 -5.14
N THR A 348 35.06 1.78 -6.35
CA THR A 348 36.06 1.15 -7.22
C THR A 348 37.43 1.08 -6.56
N ALA A 349 37.81 2.12 -5.82
CA ALA A 349 39.08 2.16 -5.08
C ALA A 349 39.13 1.12 -3.95
N GLY A 350 38.08 1.03 -3.13
CA GLY A 350 38.13 0.30 -1.85
C GLY A 350 37.45 -1.07 -1.80
N TYR A 351 36.56 -1.39 -2.74
CA TYR A 351 35.60 -2.48 -2.56
C TYR A 351 35.47 -3.40 -3.77
N VAL A 352 35.03 -4.63 -3.49
CA VAL A 352 34.42 -5.53 -4.47
C VAL A 352 32.90 -5.45 -4.30
N GLY A 353 32.18 -5.21 -5.38
CA GLY A 353 30.72 -5.10 -5.36
C GLY A 353 30.04 -6.45 -5.42
N LEU A 354 29.07 -6.67 -4.54
CA LEU A 354 28.16 -7.81 -4.58
C LEU A 354 26.72 -7.32 -4.44
N LYS A 355 25.84 -7.76 -5.31
CA LYS A 355 24.41 -7.43 -5.27
C LYS A 355 23.60 -8.72 -5.23
N LEU A 356 22.84 -8.92 -4.15
CA LEU A 356 22.08 -10.13 -3.89
C LEU A 356 20.58 -9.82 -3.85
N ASP A 357 19.80 -10.57 -4.63
CA ASP A 357 18.34 -10.49 -4.53
C ASP A 357 17.88 -11.33 -3.34
N GLY A 358 17.33 -10.67 -2.31
CA GLY A 358 16.90 -11.33 -1.09
C GLY A 358 15.63 -12.19 -1.23
N ASP A 359 14.97 -12.18 -2.39
CA ASP A 359 13.94 -13.17 -2.72
C ASP A 359 14.49 -14.49 -3.26
N ILE A 360 15.74 -14.50 -3.72
CA ILE A 360 16.45 -15.72 -4.14
C ILE A 360 17.41 -16.16 -3.03
N GLU A 361 18.19 -15.23 -2.51
CA GLU A 361 19.36 -15.48 -1.65
C GLU A 361 18.98 -15.58 -0.17
N LYS A 362 17.96 -16.39 0.14
CA LYS A 362 17.37 -16.52 1.49
C LYS A 362 18.41 -16.94 2.55
N ALA A 363 19.35 -17.81 2.19
CA ALA A 363 20.43 -18.22 3.07
C ALA A 363 21.33 -17.03 3.46
N HIS A 364 21.66 -16.16 2.50
CA HIS A 364 22.44 -14.96 2.73
C HIS A 364 21.64 -13.91 3.52
N VAL A 365 20.35 -13.70 3.21
CA VAL A 365 19.46 -12.84 4.01
C VAL A 365 19.48 -13.23 5.49
N LYS A 366 19.38 -14.54 5.78
CA LYS A 366 19.46 -15.07 7.15
C LYS A 366 20.86 -14.87 7.74
N ARG A 367 21.92 -15.21 7.01
CA ARG A 367 23.32 -15.09 7.47
C ARG A 367 23.67 -13.66 7.86
N PHE A 368 23.24 -12.68 7.07
CA PHE A 368 23.55 -11.27 7.29
C PHE A 368 22.52 -10.52 8.16
N GLY A 369 21.46 -11.22 8.59
CA GLY A 369 20.38 -10.67 9.41
C GLY A 369 19.71 -9.48 8.71
N VAL A 370 19.36 -9.66 7.43
CA VAL A 370 18.68 -8.65 6.61
C VAL A 370 17.18 -8.71 6.92
N THR A 371 16.62 -7.58 7.35
CA THR A 371 15.21 -7.47 7.78
C THR A 371 14.38 -6.56 6.88
N GLY A 372 15.00 -5.88 5.91
CA GLY A 372 14.36 -5.00 4.95
C GLY A 372 15.29 -4.65 3.80
N TYR A 373 14.73 -4.04 2.75
CA TYR A 373 15.48 -3.69 1.53
C TYR A 373 15.33 -2.19 1.20
N PRO A 374 16.38 -1.54 0.68
CA PRO A 374 17.74 -2.09 0.52
C PRO A 374 18.42 -2.32 1.87
N THR A 375 19.42 -3.20 1.93
CA THR A 375 20.34 -3.30 3.06
C THR A 375 21.77 -3.39 2.53
N MET A 376 22.61 -2.45 2.96
CA MET A 376 24.02 -2.44 2.63
C MET A 376 24.84 -3.07 3.74
N VAL A 377 25.80 -3.91 3.38
CA VAL A 377 26.73 -4.57 4.31
C VAL A 377 28.16 -4.39 3.82
N VAL A 378 29.04 -3.93 4.70
CA VAL A 378 30.49 -4.09 4.49
C VAL A 378 30.90 -5.40 5.16
N PHE A 379 31.31 -6.36 4.34
CA PHE A 379 31.75 -7.68 4.77
C PHE A 379 33.26 -7.81 4.59
N ASP A 380 33.93 -8.25 5.66
CA ASP A 380 35.36 -8.56 5.62
C ASP A 380 35.55 -10.05 5.39
N PRO A 381 35.98 -10.48 4.18
CA PRO A 381 36.17 -11.89 3.92
C PRO A 381 37.35 -12.45 4.71
N ALA A 382 38.36 -11.66 5.08
CA ALA A 382 39.54 -12.17 5.78
C ALA A 382 39.16 -12.76 7.15
N THR A 383 38.26 -12.10 7.86
CA THR A 383 37.78 -12.51 9.19
C THR A 383 36.41 -13.17 9.17
N ASP A 384 35.73 -13.22 8.02
CA ASP A 384 34.35 -13.71 7.86
C ASP A 384 33.33 -12.93 8.73
N THR A 385 33.51 -11.61 8.85
CA THR A 385 32.68 -10.76 9.74
C THR A 385 32.01 -9.59 9.02
N ILE A 386 30.84 -9.19 9.53
CA ILE A 386 30.20 -7.93 9.17
C ILE A 386 30.93 -6.78 9.88
N VAL A 387 31.44 -5.83 9.11
CA VAL A 387 32.11 -4.61 9.65
C VAL A 387 31.08 -3.51 9.89
N LYS A 388 30.18 -3.28 8.92
CA LYS A 388 29.12 -2.29 9.00
C LYS A 388 27.87 -2.82 8.30
N LYS A 389 26.69 -2.41 8.77
CA LYS A 389 25.40 -2.69 8.14
C LYS A 389 24.48 -1.49 8.30
N VAL A 390 23.75 -1.15 7.24
CA VAL A 390 22.70 -0.13 7.26
C VAL A 390 21.52 -0.58 6.40
N SER A 391 20.30 -0.30 6.83
CA SER A 391 19.08 -0.67 6.12
C SER A 391 18.28 0.57 5.71
N GLY A 392 17.58 0.47 4.60
CA GLY A 392 16.84 1.57 3.98
C GLY A 392 17.67 2.38 3.00
N TYR A 393 16.99 3.27 2.27
CA TYR A 393 17.60 4.19 1.31
C TYR A 393 18.76 4.97 1.94
N GLN A 394 19.87 5.09 1.21
CA GLN A 394 21.01 5.93 1.57
C GLN A 394 21.27 6.94 0.45
N SER A 395 21.38 8.22 0.79
CA SER A 395 21.84 9.28 -0.12
C SER A 395 23.32 9.10 -0.47
N SER A 396 23.82 9.78 -1.50
CA SER A 396 25.23 9.67 -1.91
C SER A 396 26.17 10.07 -0.79
N GLY A 397 25.82 11.13 -0.04
CA GLY A 397 26.58 11.55 1.14
C GLY A 397 26.57 10.52 2.28
N GLN A 398 25.44 9.85 2.51
CA GLN A 398 25.34 8.78 3.51
C GLN A 398 26.17 7.56 3.09
N VAL A 399 26.13 7.16 1.82
CA VAL A 399 26.98 6.07 1.30
C VAL A 399 28.46 6.41 1.47
N LEU A 400 28.89 7.60 1.07
CA LEU A 400 30.28 8.04 1.22
C LEU A 400 30.73 8.04 2.68
N THR A 401 29.85 8.40 3.61
CA THR A 401 30.13 8.33 5.05
C THR A 401 30.18 6.90 5.56
N PHE A 402 29.32 6.02 5.04
CA PHE A 402 29.25 4.62 5.43
C PHE A 402 30.49 3.83 4.99
N ILE A 403 31.04 4.11 3.80
CA ILE A 403 32.19 3.39 3.22
C ILE A 403 33.56 3.97 3.60
N LYS A 404 33.61 5.14 4.22
CA LYS A 404 34.83 5.65 4.87
C LYS A 404 34.98 5.02 6.25
#